data_AF-A0A6I9Q0H4-F1
#
_entry.id   AF-A0A6I9Q0H4-F1
#
_cell.length_a   1.000
_cell.length_b   1.000
_cell.length_c   1.000
_cell.angle_alpha   90.00
_cell.angle_beta   90.00
_cell.angle_gamma   90.00
#
_symmetry.space_group_name_H-M   'P 1'
#
loop_
_entity.id
_entity.type
_entity.pdbx_description
1 polymer ?
#
loop_
_entity_poly.entity_id
_entity_poly.type
_entity_poly.pdbx_seq_one_letter_code
_entity_poly.pdbx_strand_id
1 'polypeptide(L)'
;MPFFRSNAACAIHRGSDIRQALQRQQMNGITSFIDASTVYGHSPRLQSSLRDLPGLDGKLAVNDQFRDHTGRTYPPSVANLPSACRQGPHVERVECFRAGDSRLNEGLPLICLHTLWLREHNRIAEALKHINSHWSPETIYQETRKIVGALHQIITMRDYVPKIIGEESFEQYIGPYRGYDPTTDPSTSNVFATAAFRFGHGTISPILQRLNESFQMHEHFPHLRISSTFFSPWRIVKEGGIEPTLRGAIGTPASTASANMLLTEEVTERLIIVNNSEFMDLASLNLQRGRDHGLPA
;
A
#
# COMPACT_ATOMS: atom_id res chain seq x y z
N MET A 1 3.33 -4.22 25.00
CA MET A 1 3.40 -4.33 23.53
C MET A 1 2.82 -5.66 23.03
N PRO A 2 1.55 -5.66 22.58
CA PRO A 2 0.90 -6.83 21.98
C PRO A 2 1.60 -7.35 20.73
N PHE A 3 1.70 -8.67 20.54
CA PHE A 3 2.25 -9.27 19.31
C PHE A 3 1.49 -10.55 18.96
N PHE A 4 1.01 -10.62 17.72
CA PHE A 4 0.37 -11.83 17.19
C PHE A 4 1.32 -12.55 16.25
N ARG A 5 1.53 -13.84 16.47
CA ARG A 5 2.28 -14.70 15.55
C ARG A 5 1.59 -14.74 14.19
N SER A 6 2.37 -14.72 13.12
CA SER A 6 1.85 -14.88 11.76
C SER A 6 1.22 -16.27 11.64
N ASN A 7 0.11 -16.35 10.90
CA ASN A 7 -0.57 -17.63 10.67
C ASN A 7 0.39 -18.65 10.06
N ALA A 8 0.33 -19.89 10.56
CA ALA A 8 1.11 -20.98 10.00
C ALA A 8 0.54 -21.39 8.64
N ALA A 9 1.41 -21.70 7.68
CA ALA A 9 1.01 -22.29 6.40
C ALA A 9 0.35 -23.66 6.56
N CYS A 10 0.73 -24.40 7.60
CA CYS A 10 0.08 -25.65 7.99
C CYS A 10 -0.24 -25.60 9.49
N ALA A 11 -1.52 -25.71 9.84
CA ALA A 11 -1.97 -25.80 11.22
C ALA A 11 -2.12 -27.28 11.60
N ILE A 12 -1.37 -27.73 12.62
CA ILE A 12 -1.53 -29.06 13.22
C ILE A 12 -2.57 -28.94 14.32
N HIS A 13 -3.66 -29.68 14.21
CA HIS A 13 -4.70 -29.77 15.24
C HIS A 13 -4.58 -31.12 15.98
N ARG A 14 -5.15 -31.23 17.20
CA ARG A 14 -5.24 -32.53 17.89
C ARG A 14 -6.06 -33.49 17.01
N GLY A 15 -5.42 -34.55 16.51
CA GLY A 15 -6.01 -35.51 15.57
C GLY A 15 -5.43 -35.48 14.16
N SER A 16 -4.52 -34.55 13.84
CA SER A 16 -3.78 -34.57 12.57
C SER A 16 -2.83 -35.78 12.52
N ASP A 17 -2.95 -36.61 11.49
CA ASP A 17 -2.08 -37.80 11.24
C ASP A 17 -0.70 -37.40 10.67
N ILE A 18 -0.12 -36.32 11.23
CA ILE A 18 1.19 -35.81 10.83
C ILE A 18 2.24 -36.63 11.57
N ARG A 19 2.82 -37.61 10.86
CA ARG A 19 3.91 -38.45 11.36
C ARG A 19 5.23 -37.69 11.56
N GLN A 20 5.37 -36.48 11.00
CA GLN A 20 6.58 -35.65 11.09
C GLN A 20 6.23 -34.16 11.14
N ALA A 21 6.60 -33.47 12.22
CA ALA A 21 6.39 -32.02 12.32
C ALA A 21 7.29 -31.30 11.31
N LEU A 22 6.70 -30.66 10.31
CA LEU A 22 7.42 -29.81 9.36
C LEU A 22 7.85 -28.50 10.05
N GLN A 23 8.96 -27.91 9.58
CA GLN A 23 9.38 -26.58 10.01
C GLN A 23 8.24 -25.58 9.72
N ARG A 24 7.89 -24.76 10.72
CA ARG A 24 6.83 -23.76 10.59
C ARG A 24 7.17 -22.75 9.48
N GLN A 25 6.27 -22.58 8.53
CA GLN A 25 6.29 -21.54 7.52
C GLN A 25 5.08 -20.61 7.65
N GLN A 26 5.14 -19.44 7.01
CA GLN A 26 4.07 -18.45 6.96
C GLN A 26 3.48 -18.36 5.55
N MET A 27 2.26 -17.83 5.44
CA MET A 27 1.58 -17.67 4.16
C MET A 27 1.77 -16.27 3.60
N ASN A 28 1.99 -16.17 2.28
CA ASN A 28 1.79 -14.93 1.55
C ASN A 28 0.30 -14.81 1.20
N GLY A 29 -0.36 -13.77 1.74
CA GLY A 29 -1.78 -13.52 1.49
C GLY A 29 -2.07 -12.76 0.19
N ILE A 30 -1.04 -12.35 -0.56
CA ILE A 30 -1.17 -11.58 -1.80
C ILE A 30 -0.42 -12.25 -2.96
N THR A 31 -0.63 -11.77 -4.19
CA THR A 31 0.15 -12.23 -5.35
C THR A 31 1.60 -11.77 -5.22
N SER A 32 2.56 -12.60 -5.63
CA SER A 32 3.99 -12.25 -5.60
C SER A 32 4.42 -11.39 -6.78
N PHE A 33 3.65 -11.39 -7.87
CA PHE A 33 3.94 -10.62 -9.08
C PHE A 33 3.75 -9.11 -8.86
N ILE A 34 4.51 -8.30 -9.60
CA ILE A 34 4.24 -6.87 -9.74
C ILE A 34 3.08 -6.70 -10.74
N ASP A 35 1.86 -6.90 -10.27
CA ASP A 35 0.63 -6.99 -11.09
C ASP A 35 -0.43 -5.95 -10.68
N ALA A 36 -0.04 -4.97 -9.86
CA ALA A 36 -0.92 -3.98 -9.24
C ALA A 36 -2.04 -4.60 -8.37
N SER A 37 -1.82 -5.77 -7.75
CA SER A 37 -2.77 -6.37 -6.79
C SER A 37 -3.07 -5.47 -5.58
N THR A 38 -2.22 -4.48 -5.28
CA THR A 38 -2.52 -3.42 -4.30
C THR A 38 -3.72 -2.55 -4.70
N VAL A 39 -3.98 -2.43 -6.01
CA VAL A 39 -5.13 -1.71 -6.58
C VAL A 39 -6.29 -2.67 -6.80
N TYR A 40 -6.03 -3.82 -7.42
CA TYR A 40 -7.08 -4.72 -7.93
C TYR A 40 -7.48 -5.83 -6.97
N GLY A 41 -6.64 -6.19 -6.01
CA GLY A 41 -6.85 -7.31 -5.11
C GLY A 41 -6.29 -8.63 -5.63
N HIS A 42 -6.03 -9.53 -4.69
CA HIS A 42 -5.34 -10.80 -4.89
C HIS A 42 -6.30 -12.01 -4.99
N SER A 43 -7.62 -11.79 -5.00
CA SER A 43 -8.62 -12.85 -5.17
C SER A 43 -9.77 -12.40 -6.07
N PRO A 44 -10.45 -13.33 -6.78
CA PRO A 44 -11.58 -12.99 -7.65
C PRO A 44 -12.70 -12.26 -6.90
N ARG A 45 -12.97 -12.66 -5.64
CA ARG A 45 -13.98 -12.01 -4.80
C ARG A 45 -13.61 -10.56 -4.50
N LEU A 46 -12.36 -10.29 -4.10
CA LEU A 46 -11.90 -8.93 -3.81
C LEU A 46 -11.91 -8.08 -5.08
N GLN A 47 -11.38 -8.60 -6.19
CA GLN A 47 -11.41 -7.94 -7.51
C GLN A 47 -12.83 -7.54 -7.91
N SER A 48 -13.78 -8.48 -7.86
CA SER A 48 -15.18 -8.19 -8.18
C SER A 48 -15.77 -7.12 -7.26
N SER A 49 -15.44 -7.13 -5.98
CA SER A 49 -15.98 -6.15 -5.03
C SER A 49 -15.47 -4.72 -5.27
N LEU A 50 -14.30 -4.56 -5.88
CA LEU A 50 -13.65 -3.26 -6.11
C LEU A 50 -14.08 -2.60 -7.42
N ARG A 51 -14.90 -3.29 -8.23
CA ARG A 51 -15.38 -2.81 -9.53
C ARG A 51 -16.68 -2.04 -9.41
N ASP A 52 -16.85 -1.06 -10.29
CA ASP A 52 -18.15 -0.42 -10.53
C ASP A 52 -18.96 -1.31 -11.49
N LEU A 53 -19.60 -2.33 -10.92
CA LEU A 53 -20.44 -3.25 -11.68
C LEU A 53 -21.70 -2.58 -12.24
N PRO A 54 -22.43 -1.73 -11.48
CA PRO A 54 -23.62 -1.06 -12.00
C PRO A 54 -23.34 -0.08 -13.16
N GLY A 55 -22.20 0.60 -13.15
CA GLY A 55 -21.84 1.54 -14.22
C GLY A 55 -21.60 0.89 -15.57
N LEU A 56 -21.26 -0.41 -15.61
CA LEU A 56 -20.98 -1.16 -16.85
C LEU A 56 -19.93 -0.48 -17.77
N ASP A 57 -18.96 0.20 -17.18
CA ASP A 57 -17.90 0.92 -17.93
C ASP A 57 -16.51 0.29 -17.80
N GLY A 58 -16.38 -0.80 -17.03
CA GLY A 58 -15.08 -1.42 -16.73
C GLY A 58 -14.24 -0.64 -15.72
N LYS A 59 -14.83 0.31 -14.99
CA LYS A 59 -14.19 1.15 -13.97
C LYS A 59 -14.09 0.46 -12.61
N LEU A 60 -13.24 1.02 -11.74
CA LEU A 60 -13.22 0.74 -10.31
C LEU A 60 -14.31 1.56 -9.58
N ALA A 61 -14.89 0.95 -8.55
CA ALA A 61 -15.84 1.61 -7.66
C ALA A 61 -15.16 2.77 -6.92
N VAL A 62 -15.92 3.82 -6.65
CA VAL A 62 -15.43 5.05 -6.01
C VAL A 62 -16.25 5.38 -4.77
N ASN A 63 -15.77 6.32 -3.96
CA ASN A 63 -16.54 6.83 -2.84
C ASN A 63 -17.83 7.50 -3.32
N ASP A 64 -18.94 7.17 -2.67
CA ASP A 64 -20.28 7.69 -2.94
C ASP A 64 -20.58 8.97 -2.14
N GLN A 65 -19.95 9.14 -0.98
CA GLN A 65 -20.19 10.27 -0.08
C GLN A 65 -19.26 11.45 -0.35
N PHE A 66 -17.99 11.19 -0.67
CA PHE A 66 -16.94 12.20 -0.72
C PHE A 66 -16.28 12.32 -2.08
N ARG A 67 -16.07 13.56 -2.50
CA ARG A 67 -15.23 13.96 -3.62
C ARG A 67 -14.31 15.08 -3.18
N ASP A 68 -13.20 15.28 -3.89
CA ASP A 68 -12.39 16.48 -3.63
C ASP A 68 -13.09 17.75 -4.13
N HIS A 69 -12.50 18.91 -3.85
CA HIS A 69 -13.07 20.21 -4.21
C HIS A 69 -13.20 20.43 -5.73
N THR A 70 -12.53 19.61 -6.55
CA THR A 70 -12.66 19.62 -8.02
C THR A 70 -13.58 18.52 -8.55
N GLY A 71 -14.23 17.76 -7.66
CA GLY A 71 -15.12 16.65 -8.00
C GLY A 71 -14.42 15.33 -8.32
N ARG A 72 -13.08 15.22 -8.17
CA ARG A 72 -12.37 13.97 -8.41
C ARG A 72 -12.62 12.99 -7.26
N THR A 73 -12.51 11.72 -7.61
CA THR A 73 -12.97 10.61 -6.77
C THR A 73 -11.95 10.21 -5.70
N TYR A 74 -12.47 9.65 -4.61
CA TYR A 74 -11.70 8.90 -3.61
C TYR A 74 -12.00 7.39 -3.72
N PRO A 75 -11.17 6.53 -3.12
CA PRO A 75 -11.47 5.11 -3.03
C PRO A 75 -12.78 4.87 -2.22
N PRO A 76 -13.48 3.76 -2.48
CA PRO A 76 -14.71 3.44 -1.78
C PRO A 76 -14.43 3.16 -0.29
N SER A 77 -15.44 3.37 0.56
CA SER A 77 -15.36 3.01 1.98
C SER A 77 -15.37 1.49 2.19
N VAL A 78 -14.80 1.01 3.30
CA VAL A 78 -14.98 -0.38 3.76
C VAL A 78 -16.46 -0.70 4.02
N ALA A 79 -16.84 -1.96 3.85
CA ALA A 79 -18.24 -2.39 4.04
C ALA A 79 -18.64 -2.49 5.53
N ASN A 80 -17.69 -2.78 6.42
CA ASN A 80 -17.96 -2.95 7.85
C ASN A 80 -17.88 -1.60 8.56
N LEU A 81 -19.04 -1.09 8.97
CA LEU A 81 -19.20 0.23 9.59
C LEU A 81 -19.75 0.11 11.02
N PRO A 82 -19.33 0.97 11.96
CA PRO A 82 -18.27 1.96 11.82
C PRO A 82 -16.90 1.29 11.71
N SER A 83 -16.03 1.81 10.84
CA SER A 83 -14.65 1.35 10.74
C SER A 83 -13.81 1.91 11.89
N ALA A 84 -12.66 1.27 12.11
CA ALA A 84 -11.73 1.61 13.18
C ALA A 84 -10.69 2.69 12.79
N CYS A 85 -10.87 3.36 11.65
CA CYS A 85 -10.08 4.53 11.30
C CYS A 85 -10.38 5.68 12.26
N ARG A 86 -9.33 6.41 12.64
CA ARG A 86 -9.42 7.60 13.50
C ARG A 86 -10.23 8.69 12.82
N GLN A 87 -10.91 9.48 13.63
CA GLN A 87 -11.76 10.58 13.20
C GLN A 87 -11.15 11.92 13.64
N GLY A 88 -11.49 12.99 12.94
CA GLY A 88 -11.18 14.36 13.36
C GLY A 88 -12.21 14.88 14.36
N PRO A 89 -11.89 15.92 15.14
CA PRO A 89 -12.85 16.57 16.02
C PRO A 89 -13.89 17.34 15.19
N HIS A 90 -15.17 17.21 15.53
CA HIS A 90 -16.28 17.98 14.95
C HIS A 90 -16.40 17.92 13.41
N VAL A 91 -15.83 16.92 12.76
CA VAL A 91 -16.02 16.66 11.32
C VAL A 91 -16.99 15.50 11.13
N GLU A 92 -17.67 15.52 9.99
CA GLU A 92 -18.39 14.36 9.49
C GLU A 92 -17.46 13.14 9.43
N ARG A 93 -17.99 11.99 9.86
CA ARG A 93 -17.25 10.73 9.95
C ARG A 93 -16.74 10.29 8.57
N VAL A 94 -15.46 9.97 8.49
CA VAL A 94 -14.84 9.43 7.28
C VAL A 94 -14.35 8.03 7.59
N GLU A 95 -14.94 7.06 6.92
CA GLU A 95 -14.62 5.65 7.10
C GLU A 95 -13.27 5.29 6.48
N CYS A 96 -12.67 4.19 6.93
CA CYS A 96 -11.54 3.60 6.24
C CYS A 96 -11.90 3.37 4.78
N PHE A 97 -10.97 3.70 3.89
CA PHE A 97 -11.07 3.35 2.49
C PHE A 97 -10.80 1.86 2.29
N ARG A 98 -11.18 1.30 1.13
CA ARG A 98 -10.82 -0.05 0.69
C ARG A 98 -10.18 -0.02 -0.70
N ALA A 99 -9.21 -0.90 -0.91
CA ALA A 99 -8.51 -1.15 -2.17
C ALA A 99 -8.12 -2.63 -2.26
N GLY A 100 -7.25 -2.98 -3.21
CA GLY A 100 -6.71 -4.33 -3.36
C GLY A 100 -5.84 -4.82 -2.20
N ASP A 101 -5.24 -3.88 -1.45
CA ASP A 101 -4.53 -4.15 -0.19
C ASP A 101 -5.26 -3.52 1.01
N SER A 102 -5.36 -4.23 2.12
CA SER A 102 -6.08 -3.79 3.32
C SER A 102 -5.38 -2.67 4.10
N ARG A 103 -4.10 -2.41 3.81
CA ARG A 103 -3.26 -1.46 4.54
C ARG A 103 -3.30 -0.05 3.97
N LEU A 104 -4.10 0.22 2.93
CA LEU A 104 -4.14 1.55 2.30
C LEU A 104 -4.31 2.73 3.28
N ASN A 105 -4.98 2.50 4.43
CA ASN A 105 -5.22 3.53 5.45
C ASN A 105 -4.08 3.66 6.46
N GLU A 106 -2.99 2.88 6.36
CA GLU A 106 -1.88 2.92 7.31
C GLU A 106 -1.33 4.33 7.44
N GLY A 107 -1.20 5.11 6.36
CA GLY A 107 -0.82 6.52 6.45
C GLY A 107 -1.27 7.34 5.23
N LEU A 108 -1.28 8.67 5.37
CA LEU A 108 -1.77 9.57 4.30
C LEU A 108 -1.03 9.42 2.96
N PRO A 109 0.31 9.27 2.90
CA PRO A 109 1.00 9.05 1.61
C PRO A 109 0.52 7.81 0.87
N LEU A 110 0.20 6.74 1.61
CA LEU A 110 -0.31 5.50 1.02
C LEU A 110 -1.72 5.69 0.46
N ILE A 111 -2.61 6.36 1.20
CA ILE A 111 -3.95 6.73 0.70
C ILE A 111 -3.82 7.55 -0.60
N CYS A 112 -2.88 8.49 -0.67
CA CYS A 112 -2.65 9.29 -1.86
C CYS A 112 -2.26 8.45 -3.08
N LEU A 113 -1.32 7.52 -2.92
CA LEU A 113 -0.88 6.63 -4.00
C LEU A 113 -2.01 5.70 -4.47
N HIS A 114 -2.76 5.09 -3.55
CA HIS A 114 -3.91 4.25 -3.91
C HIS A 114 -5.00 5.06 -4.64
N THR A 115 -5.26 6.30 -4.19
CA THR A 115 -6.22 7.20 -4.85
C THR A 115 -5.76 7.58 -6.26
N LEU A 116 -4.45 7.84 -6.44
CA LEU A 116 -3.89 8.16 -7.74
C LEU A 116 -4.04 7.00 -8.72
N TRP A 117 -3.74 5.77 -8.31
CA TRP A 117 -3.89 4.58 -9.16
C TRP A 117 -5.35 4.26 -9.50
N LEU A 118 -6.27 4.47 -8.57
CA LEU A 118 -7.71 4.38 -8.83
C LEU A 118 -8.14 5.39 -9.91
N ARG A 119 -7.73 6.66 -9.76
CA ARG A 119 -8.03 7.72 -10.73
C ARG A 119 -7.43 7.39 -12.10
N GLU A 120 -6.20 6.87 -12.14
CA GLU A 120 -5.53 6.52 -13.40
C GLU A 120 -6.20 5.34 -14.11
N HIS A 121 -6.62 4.31 -13.36
CA HIS A 121 -7.44 3.23 -13.93
C HIS A 121 -8.70 3.81 -14.58
N ASN A 122 -9.49 4.60 -13.85
CA ASN A 122 -10.76 5.11 -14.38
C ASN A 122 -10.55 6.06 -15.57
N ARG A 123 -9.43 6.80 -15.61
CA ARG A 123 -9.05 7.64 -16.75
C ARG A 123 -8.72 6.81 -18.00
N ILE A 124 -7.95 5.74 -17.85
CA ILE A 124 -7.61 4.83 -18.96
C ILE A 124 -8.85 4.06 -19.43
N ALA A 125 -9.66 3.55 -18.52
CA ALA A 125 -10.89 2.82 -18.84
C ALA A 125 -11.86 3.68 -19.66
N GLU A 126 -12.04 4.95 -19.28
CA GLU A 126 -12.84 5.91 -20.05
C GLU A 126 -12.29 6.11 -21.48
N ALA A 127 -10.97 6.31 -21.61
CA ALA A 127 -10.33 6.48 -22.90
C ALA A 127 -10.47 5.22 -23.78
N LEU A 128 -10.30 4.02 -23.20
CA LEU A 128 -10.47 2.76 -23.91
C LEU A 128 -11.90 2.52 -24.34
N LYS A 129 -12.90 2.87 -23.51
CA LYS A 129 -14.32 2.80 -23.87
C LYS A 129 -14.63 3.73 -25.04
N HIS A 130 -14.08 4.94 -25.03
CA HIS A 130 -14.29 5.92 -26.09
C HIS A 130 -13.71 5.44 -27.44
N ILE A 131 -12.49 4.91 -27.44
CA ILE A 131 -11.83 4.44 -28.67
C ILE A 131 -12.43 3.09 -29.14
N ASN A 132 -12.85 2.23 -28.20
CA ASN A 132 -13.39 0.90 -28.47
C ASN A 132 -14.81 0.76 -27.93
N SER A 133 -15.77 1.48 -28.52
CA SER A 133 -17.17 1.47 -28.06
C SER A 133 -17.80 0.06 -28.02
N HIS A 134 -17.34 -0.83 -28.90
CA HIS A 134 -17.73 -2.24 -29.02
C HIS A 134 -17.18 -3.15 -27.92
N TRP A 135 -16.18 -2.71 -27.14
CA TRP A 135 -15.65 -3.52 -26.05
C TRP A 135 -16.65 -3.67 -24.91
N SER A 136 -16.67 -4.90 -24.37
CA SER A 136 -17.42 -5.20 -23.16
C SER A 136 -16.78 -4.51 -21.95
N PRO A 137 -17.54 -4.29 -20.86
CA PRO A 137 -17.00 -3.72 -19.63
C PRO A 137 -15.90 -4.59 -19.01
N GLU A 138 -15.97 -5.91 -19.19
CA GLU A 138 -14.93 -6.84 -18.78
C GLU A 138 -13.63 -6.63 -19.55
N THR A 139 -13.73 -6.50 -20.89
CA THR A 139 -12.58 -6.24 -21.75
C THR A 139 -11.88 -4.95 -21.35
N ILE A 140 -12.65 -3.87 -21.12
CA ILE A 140 -12.09 -2.58 -20.70
C ILE A 140 -11.40 -2.70 -19.35
N TYR A 141 -12.01 -3.36 -18.38
CA TYR A 141 -11.40 -3.57 -17.06
C TYR A 141 -10.08 -4.33 -17.16
N GLN A 142 -10.04 -5.45 -17.90
CA GLN A 142 -8.83 -6.28 -18.00
C GLN A 142 -7.71 -5.60 -18.79
N GLU A 143 -8.02 -4.91 -19.90
CA GLU A 143 -7.01 -4.16 -20.66
C GLU A 143 -6.48 -2.98 -19.85
N THR A 144 -7.35 -2.25 -19.14
CA THR A 144 -6.91 -1.20 -18.23
C THR A 144 -6.02 -1.75 -17.11
N ARG A 145 -6.42 -2.87 -16.48
CA ARG A 145 -5.65 -3.55 -15.45
C ARG A 145 -4.27 -3.98 -15.96
N LYS A 146 -4.19 -4.51 -17.18
CA LYS A 146 -2.94 -4.91 -17.84
C LYS A 146 -2.00 -3.70 -18.02
N ILE A 147 -2.52 -2.56 -18.49
CA ILE A 147 -1.73 -1.33 -18.64
C ILE A 147 -1.23 -0.85 -17.27
N VAL A 148 -2.08 -0.76 -16.26
CA VAL A 148 -1.68 -0.31 -14.92
C VAL A 148 -0.67 -1.26 -14.27
N GLY A 149 -0.81 -2.58 -14.46
CA GLY A 149 0.17 -3.57 -14.03
C GLY A 149 1.53 -3.36 -14.70
N ALA A 150 1.54 -3.09 -16.02
CA ALA A 150 2.77 -2.75 -16.74
C ALA A 150 3.39 -1.44 -16.24
N LEU A 151 2.60 -0.42 -15.92
CA LEU A 151 3.09 0.83 -15.32
C LEU A 151 3.76 0.59 -13.96
N HIS A 152 3.19 -0.28 -13.12
CA HIS A 152 3.83 -0.68 -11.86
C HIS A 152 5.18 -1.35 -12.13
N GLN A 153 5.26 -2.30 -13.07
CA GLN A 153 6.50 -2.97 -13.43
C GLN A 153 7.56 -1.99 -13.94
N ILE A 154 7.18 -1.07 -14.85
CA ILE A 154 8.09 -0.09 -15.43
C ILE A 154 8.63 0.83 -14.33
N ILE A 155 7.76 1.45 -13.53
CA ILE A 155 8.19 2.37 -12.46
C ILE A 155 9.07 1.63 -11.45
N THR A 156 8.68 0.41 -11.04
CA THR A 156 9.46 -0.36 -10.08
C THR A 156 10.83 -0.73 -10.64
N MET A 157 10.90 -1.37 -11.81
CA MET A 157 12.14 -1.95 -12.33
C MET A 157 13.07 -0.91 -12.98
N ARG A 158 12.52 0.13 -13.62
CA ARG A 158 13.29 1.18 -14.27
C ARG A 158 13.69 2.29 -13.29
N ASP A 159 12.74 2.75 -12.47
CA ASP A 159 12.92 4.00 -11.72
C ASP A 159 13.25 3.79 -10.25
N TYR A 160 12.70 2.74 -9.62
CA TYR A 160 12.83 2.53 -8.17
C TYR A 160 13.98 1.60 -7.81
N VAL A 161 13.97 0.35 -8.29
CA VAL A 161 14.92 -0.69 -7.85
C VAL A 161 16.39 -0.27 -8.06
N PRO A 162 16.81 0.28 -9.22
CA PRO A 162 18.20 0.74 -9.40
C PRO A 162 18.64 1.79 -8.36
N LYS A 163 17.73 2.65 -7.91
CA LYS A 163 18.03 3.67 -6.88
C LYS A 163 18.16 3.06 -5.47
N ILE A 164 17.56 1.90 -5.22
CA ILE A 164 17.60 1.22 -3.92
C ILE A 164 18.86 0.37 -3.78
N ILE A 165 19.17 -0.45 -4.78
CA ILE A 165 20.30 -1.40 -4.70
C ILE A 165 21.60 -0.87 -5.34
N GLY A 166 21.53 0.25 -6.07
CA GLY A 166 22.64 0.80 -6.84
C GLY A 166 22.75 0.19 -8.24
N GLU A 167 23.34 0.94 -9.17
CA GLU A 167 23.48 0.53 -10.59
C GLU A 167 24.30 -0.75 -10.72
N GLU A 168 25.44 -0.86 -10.03
CA GLU A 168 26.31 -2.04 -10.05
C GLU A 168 25.57 -3.31 -9.58
N SER A 169 24.87 -3.24 -8.45
CA SER A 169 24.06 -4.36 -7.95
C SER A 169 22.91 -4.69 -8.90
N PHE A 170 22.28 -3.68 -9.51
CA PHE A 170 21.21 -3.89 -10.47
C PHE A 170 21.72 -4.65 -11.69
N GLU A 171 22.84 -4.24 -12.26
CA GLU A 171 23.46 -4.92 -13.40
C GLU A 171 23.89 -6.35 -13.05
N GLN A 172 24.44 -6.56 -11.86
CA GLN A 172 24.91 -7.87 -11.40
C GLN A 172 23.77 -8.86 -11.13
N TYR A 173 22.72 -8.45 -10.41
CA TYR A 173 21.70 -9.36 -9.88
C TYR A 173 20.40 -9.40 -10.69
N ILE A 174 20.08 -8.34 -11.44
CA ILE A 174 18.82 -8.23 -12.20
C ILE A 174 19.13 -8.16 -13.70
N GLY A 175 19.92 -7.16 -14.10
CA GLY A 175 20.37 -6.98 -15.47
C GLY A 175 19.26 -6.78 -16.50
N PRO A 176 19.58 -6.83 -17.81
CA PRO A 176 18.60 -6.75 -18.87
C PRO A 176 17.72 -8.00 -18.90
N TYR A 177 16.41 -7.81 -19.13
CA TYR A 177 15.45 -8.90 -19.26
C TYR A 177 15.75 -9.75 -20.50
N ARG A 178 15.84 -11.08 -20.32
CA ARG A 178 16.20 -12.04 -21.39
C ARG A 178 15.02 -12.86 -21.92
N GLY A 179 13.81 -12.56 -21.46
CA GLY A 179 12.60 -13.33 -21.78
C GLY A 179 12.05 -14.08 -20.58
N TYR A 180 10.85 -14.63 -20.75
CA TYR A 180 10.16 -15.38 -19.69
C TYR A 180 10.74 -16.78 -19.57
N ASP A 181 11.11 -17.16 -18.36
CA ASP A 181 11.53 -18.51 -18.02
C ASP A 181 10.46 -19.18 -17.12
N PRO A 182 9.72 -20.18 -17.62
CA PRO A 182 8.69 -20.87 -16.83
C PRO A 182 9.25 -21.74 -15.70
N THR A 183 10.56 -21.96 -15.65
CA THR A 183 11.22 -22.76 -14.59
C THR A 183 11.62 -21.93 -13.38
N THR A 184 11.58 -20.60 -13.47
CA THR A 184 11.88 -19.69 -12.36
C THR A 184 10.76 -19.73 -11.32
N ASP A 185 11.12 -19.86 -10.03
CA ASP A 185 10.17 -19.71 -8.92
C ASP A 185 9.86 -18.22 -8.68
N PRO A 186 8.61 -17.76 -8.92
CA PRO A 186 8.23 -16.37 -8.73
C PRO A 186 7.75 -16.08 -7.30
N SER A 187 7.88 -17.03 -6.37
CA SER A 187 7.42 -16.85 -5.00
C SER A 187 8.23 -15.80 -4.24
N THR A 188 7.57 -15.08 -3.35
CA THR A 188 8.25 -14.12 -2.47
C THR A 188 8.98 -14.88 -1.37
N SER A 189 10.29 -14.66 -1.24
CA SER A 189 11.06 -15.27 -0.16
C SER A 189 10.63 -14.74 1.22
N ASN A 190 10.68 -15.61 2.23
CA ASN A 190 10.30 -15.25 3.60
C ASN A 190 11.17 -14.11 4.13
N VAL A 191 12.48 -14.13 3.85
CA VAL A 191 13.42 -13.09 4.24
C VAL A 191 13.08 -11.73 3.62
N PHE A 192 12.64 -11.70 2.36
CA PHE A 192 12.25 -10.45 1.69
C PHE A 192 11.00 -9.85 2.33
N ALA A 193 9.93 -10.63 2.47
CA ALA A 193 8.66 -10.16 3.01
C ALA A 193 8.74 -9.77 4.50
N THR A 194 9.63 -10.41 5.25
CA THR A 194 9.68 -10.29 6.70
C THR A 194 10.72 -9.28 7.19
N ALA A 195 11.87 -9.19 6.52
CA ALA A 195 13.00 -8.40 6.99
C ALA A 195 13.55 -7.46 5.92
N ALA A 196 14.06 -7.98 4.81
CA ALA A 196 14.89 -7.20 3.89
C ALA A 196 14.15 -6.00 3.28
N PHE A 197 12.91 -6.19 2.82
CA PHE A 197 12.15 -5.08 2.21
C PHE A 197 11.61 -4.06 3.22
N ARG A 198 11.83 -4.28 4.52
CA ARG A 198 11.51 -3.32 5.58
C ARG A 198 12.61 -2.26 5.77
N PHE A 199 13.66 -2.26 4.96
CA PHE A 199 14.68 -1.20 4.96
C PHE A 199 14.06 0.20 4.82
N GLY A 200 12.94 0.30 4.09
CA GLY A 200 12.20 1.56 3.89
C GLY A 200 11.64 2.17 5.18
N HIS A 201 11.58 1.44 6.29
CA HIS A 201 11.26 2.05 7.58
C HIS A 201 12.31 3.10 7.99
N GLY A 202 13.57 2.90 7.60
CA GLY A 202 14.66 3.86 7.84
C GLY A 202 14.55 5.16 7.04
N THR A 203 13.65 5.21 6.04
CA THR A 203 13.41 6.40 5.23
C THR A 203 12.18 7.19 5.67
N ILE A 204 11.50 6.78 6.74
CA ILE A 204 10.32 7.47 7.27
C ILE A 204 10.75 8.75 7.97
N SER A 205 10.29 9.90 7.44
CA SER A 205 10.47 11.20 8.08
C SER A 205 9.59 11.35 9.32
N PRO A 206 10.05 12.00 10.40
CA PRO A 206 9.17 12.32 11.55
C PRO A 206 8.00 13.23 11.18
N ILE A 207 8.18 14.06 10.14
CA ILE A 207 7.23 15.07 9.70
C ILE A 207 6.80 14.79 8.27
N LEU A 208 5.51 14.62 8.07
CA LEU A 208 4.85 14.67 6.78
C LEU A 208 4.68 16.13 6.36
N GLN A 209 5.47 16.52 5.36
CA GLN A 209 5.36 17.83 4.71
C GLN A 209 4.08 17.90 3.89
N ARG A 210 3.40 19.05 3.94
CA ARG A 210 2.20 19.36 3.14
C ARG A 210 2.42 20.71 2.49
N LEU A 211 2.37 20.73 1.16
CA LEU A 211 2.76 21.90 0.37
C LEU A 211 1.62 22.40 -0.52
N ASN A 212 1.55 23.72 -0.71
CA ASN A 212 0.62 24.35 -1.65
C ASN A 212 1.10 24.18 -3.11
N GLU A 213 0.39 24.80 -4.06
CA GLU A 213 0.68 24.67 -5.50
C GLU A 213 2.04 25.24 -5.91
N SER A 214 2.56 26.19 -5.14
CA SER A 214 3.88 26.80 -5.31
C SER A 214 5.01 26.04 -4.60
N PHE A 215 4.75 24.82 -4.11
CA PHE A 215 5.69 24.01 -3.30
C PHE A 215 6.18 24.71 -2.02
N GLN A 216 5.37 25.62 -1.47
CA GLN A 216 5.60 26.25 -0.16
C GLN A 216 4.72 25.60 0.90
N MET A 217 5.00 25.88 2.18
CA MET A 217 4.15 25.42 3.29
C MET A 217 2.70 25.81 3.04
N HIS A 218 1.80 24.82 3.10
CA HIS A 218 0.38 25.05 2.84
C HIS A 218 -0.24 25.92 3.94
N GLU A 219 -1.02 26.92 3.54
CA GLU A 219 -1.53 28.00 4.42
C GLU A 219 -2.54 27.47 5.45
N HIS A 220 -3.43 26.57 5.02
CA HIS A 220 -4.49 26.00 5.85
C HIS A 220 -4.16 24.62 6.44
N PHE A 221 -3.22 23.89 5.82
CA PHE A 221 -2.96 22.48 6.12
C PHE A 221 -1.49 22.28 6.52
N PRO A 222 -1.12 22.58 7.78
CA PRO A 222 0.28 22.59 8.22
C PRO A 222 0.92 21.20 8.18
N HIS A 223 2.23 21.12 8.29
CA HIS A 223 2.93 19.83 8.37
C HIS A 223 2.43 18.99 9.55
N LEU A 224 2.48 17.67 9.40
CA LEU A 224 1.95 16.72 10.37
C LEU A 224 3.07 15.85 10.92
N ARG A 225 3.06 15.58 12.23
CA ARG A 225 3.83 14.45 12.76
C ARG A 225 3.32 13.15 12.17
N ILE A 226 4.18 12.21 11.81
CA ILE A 226 3.75 10.94 11.20
C ILE A 226 2.76 10.17 12.09
N SER A 227 2.94 10.17 13.42
CA SER A 227 1.97 9.56 14.34
C SER A 227 0.53 10.11 14.20
N SER A 228 0.37 11.35 13.74
CA SER A 228 -0.94 11.97 13.50
C SER A 228 -1.56 11.62 12.12
N THR A 229 -0.82 10.90 11.29
CA THR A 229 -1.22 10.46 9.94
C THR A 229 -1.77 9.04 9.89
N PHE A 230 -1.49 8.22 10.91
CA PHE A 230 -1.88 6.83 10.91
C PHE A 230 -3.40 6.66 10.97
N PHE A 231 -3.97 5.86 10.07
CA PHE A 231 -5.40 5.50 10.03
C PHE A 231 -6.35 6.69 10.09
N SER A 232 -6.00 7.82 9.48
CA SER A 232 -6.79 9.07 9.51
C SER A 232 -7.23 9.54 8.11
N PRO A 233 -8.02 8.74 7.35
CA PRO A 233 -8.48 9.10 6.00
C PRO A 233 -9.27 10.42 5.95
N TRP A 234 -9.88 10.82 7.08
CA TRP A 234 -10.55 12.12 7.20
C TRP A 234 -9.65 13.30 6.85
N ARG A 235 -8.33 13.20 7.06
CA ARG A 235 -7.39 14.26 6.69
C ARG A 235 -7.29 14.44 5.18
N ILE A 236 -7.34 13.35 4.40
CA ILE A 236 -7.42 13.48 2.93
C ILE A 236 -8.74 14.13 2.53
N VAL A 237 -9.85 13.67 3.08
CA VAL A 237 -11.19 14.14 2.67
C VAL A 237 -11.46 15.58 3.08
N LYS A 238 -11.05 15.98 4.29
CA LYS A 238 -11.40 17.26 4.90
C LYS A 238 -10.24 18.27 4.94
N GLU A 239 -8.99 17.86 4.68
CA GLU A 239 -7.80 18.73 4.71
C GLU A 239 -7.08 18.81 3.34
N GLY A 240 -7.84 19.05 2.26
CA GLY A 240 -7.29 19.49 0.98
C GLY A 240 -7.03 18.43 -0.08
N GLY A 241 -7.55 17.21 0.09
CA GLY A 241 -7.36 16.13 -0.88
C GLY A 241 -6.00 15.46 -0.79
N ILE A 242 -5.55 14.89 -1.91
CA ILE A 242 -4.27 14.17 -1.97
C ILE A 242 -3.12 15.10 -2.34
N GLU A 243 -3.42 16.24 -2.95
CA GLU A 243 -2.50 17.15 -3.61
C GLU A 243 -1.47 17.75 -2.64
N PRO A 244 -1.83 18.27 -1.45
CA PRO A 244 -0.84 18.81 -0.52
C PRO A 244 0.18 17.77 -0.04
N THR A 245 -0.31 16.55 0.21
CA THR A 245 0.51 15.42 0.67
C THR A 245 1.42 14.92 -0.45
N LEU A 246 0.91 14.80 -1.68
CA LEU A 246 1.71 14.39 -2.84
C LEU A 246 2.81 15.41 -3.17
N ARG A 247 2.50 16.71 -3.15
CA ARG A 247 3.52 17.76 -3.34
C ARG A 247 4.58 17.70 -2.25
N GLY A 248 4.18 17.46 -0.99
CA GLY A 248 5.10 17.22 0.11
C GLY A 248 6.03 16.03 -0.12
N ALA A 249 5.49 14.89 -0.58
CA ALA A 249 6.29 13.71 -0.90
C ALA A 249 7.28 13.93 -2.07
N ILE A 250 6.91 14.76 -3.05
CA ILE A 250 7.79 15.09 -4.20
C ILE A 250 8.83 16.15 -3.82
N GLY A 251 8.42 17.18 -3.07
CA GLY A 251 9.23 18.35 -2.76
C GLY A 251 10.13 18.22 -1.54
N THR A 252 10.10 17.07 -0.84
CA THR A 252 10.88 16.86 0.39
C THR A 252 11.82 15.68 0.22
N PRO A 253 13.11 15.81 0.61
CA PRO A 253 14.02 14.68 0.69
C PRO A 253 13.50 13.61 1.66
N ALA A 254 13.71 12.34 1.30
CA ALA A 254 13.51 11.25 2.24
C ALA A 254 14.49 11.36 3.42
N SER A 255 14.12 10.81 4.58
CA SER A 255 15.05 10.72 5.69
C SER A 255 16.15 9.70 5.40
N THR A 256 17.35 10.01 5.88
CA THR A 256 18.51 9.13 5.75
C THR A 256 18.75 8.43 7.07
N ALA A 257 18.77 7.09 7.04
CA ALA A 257 19.20 6.30 8.18
C ALA A 257 20.68 6.58 8.48
N SER A 258 21.01 6.74 9.76
CA SER A 258 22.40 6.90 10.22
C SER A 258 22.69 5.91 11.35
N ALA A 259 23.98 5.69 11.64
CA ALA A 259 24.40 4.80 12.73
C ALA A 259 23.79 5.19 14.09
N ASN A 260 23.49 6.48 14.29
CA ASN A 260 22.93 7.01 15.53
C ASN A 260 21.40 7.15 15.50
N MET A 261 20.77 7.03 14.33
CA MET A 261 19.33 7.17 14.15
C MET A 261 18.88 6.32 12.95
N LEU A 262 18.57 5.06 13.22
CA LEU A 262 18.08 4.11 12.22
C LEU A 262 16.60 4.31 11.90
N LEU A 263 15.80 4.69 12.90
CA LEU A 263 14.36 4.93 12.80
C LEU A 263 14.00 6.15 13.65
N THR A 264 12.95 6.87 13.24
CA THR A 264 12.41 7.99 14.02
C THR A 264 11.56 7.52 15.19
N GLU A 265 11.57 8.30 16.29
CA GLU A 265 10.70 8.10 17.46
C GLU A 265 9.20 8.05 17.10
N GLU A 266 8.80 8.67 15.98
CA GLU A 266 7.42 8.64 15.51
C GLU A 266 6.95 7.21 15.13
N VAL A 267 7.88 6.27 14.89
CA VAL A 267 7.57 4.85 14.65
C VAL A 267 8.15 3.89 15.71
N THR A 268 9.06 4.32 16.58
CA THR A 268 9.57 3.48 17.68
C THR A 268 8.86 3.72 19.01
N GLU A 269 8.36 4.94 19.26
CA GLU A 269 7.71 5.30 20.53
C GLU A 269 6.22 5.64 20.36
N ARG A 270 5.80 5.92 19.11
CA ARG A 270 4.47 6.48 18.81
C ARG A 270 3.74 5.80 17.66
N LEU A 271 4.15 4.58 17.28
CA LEU A 271 3.45 3.84 16.24
C LEU A 271 2.04 3.51 16.74
N ILE A 272 1.04 3.88 15.96
CA ILE A 272 -0.36 3.57 16.23
C ILE A 272 -0.75 2.41 15.34
N ILE A 273 -1.44 1.43 15.91
CA ILE A 273 -2.08 0.32 15.18
C ILE A 273 -3.56 0.33 15.53
N VAL A 274 -4.41 0.11 14.53
CA VAL A 274 -5.86 0.03 14.71
C VAL A 274 -6.21 -1.02 15.77
N ASN A 275 -7.20 -0.71 16.62
CA ASN A 275 -7.67 -1.56 17.71
C ASN A 275 -6.62 -1.88 18.79
N ASN A 276 -5.52 -1.12 18.86
CA ASN A 276 -4.59 -1.17 19.97
C ASN A 276 -4.60 0.16 20.74
N SER A 277 -4.72 0.10 22.07
CA SER A 277 -4.71 1.26 22.94
C SER A 277 -3.31 1.75 23.30
N GLU A 278 -2.28 0.91 23.09
CA GLU A 278 -0.89 1.23 23.39
C GLU A 278 -0.12 1.67 22.13
N PHE A 279 0.84 2.57 22.32
CA PHE A 279 1.86 2.82 21.29
C PHE A 279 2.76 1.59 21.11
N MET A 280 3.21 1.42 19.88
CA MET A 280 4.01 0.29 19.44
C MET A 280 5.41 0.77 19.03
N ASP A 281 6.34 -0.18 18.95
CA ASP A 281 7.68 0.04 18.42
C ASP A 281 7.89 -0.79 17.16
N LEU A 282 7.98 -0.11 16.01
CA LEU A 282 8.19 -0.75 14.73
C LEU A 282 9.52 -1.52 14.66
N ALA A 283 10.57 -1.03 15.32
CA ALA A 283 11.88 -1.69 15.37
C ALA A 283 11.77 -3.04 16.10
N SER A 284 11.21 -3.01 17.31
CA SER A 284 10.95 -4.20 18.11
C SER A 284 10.02 -5.18 17.39
N LEU A 285 8.98 -4.68 16.71
CA LEU A 285 8.09 -5.51 15.89
C LEU A 285 8.81 -6.19 14.72
N ASN A 286 9.74 -5.51 14.05
CA ASN A 286 10.52 -6.11 12.95
C ASN A 286 11.42 -7.24 13.46
N LEU A 287 12.14 -7.00 14.56
CA LEU A 287 12.99 -8.02 15.19
C LEU A 287 12.18 -9.21 15.67
N GLN A 288 11.06 -8.96 16.35
CA GLN A 288 10.20 -10.02 16.85
C GLN A 288 9.52 -10.79 15.72
N ARG A 289 9.18 -10.14 14.61
CA ARG A 289 8.66 -10.82 13.41
C ARG A 289 9.71 -11.70 12.74
N GLY A 290 10.97 -11.26 12.68
CA GLY A 290 12.09 -12.10 12.20
C GLY A 290 12.24 -13.39 13.01
N ARG A 291 12.14 -13.29 14.35
CA ARG A 291 12.14 -14.45 15.25
C ARG A 291 10.92 -15.36 15.06
N ASP A 292 9.71 -14.78 14.94
CA ASP A 292 8.48 -15.54 14.71
C ASP A 292 8.53 -16.35 13.39
N HIS A 293 9.20 -15.79 12.38
CA HIS A 293 9.39 -16.42 11.08
C HIS A 293 10.60 -17.35 11.01
N GLY A 294 11.38 -17.46 12.08
CA GLY A 294 12.55 -18.33 12.14
C GLY A 294 13.64 -17.95 11.12
N LEU A 295 13.80 -16.66 10.84
CA LEU A 295 14.87 -16.20 9.95
C LEU A 295 16.24 -16.43 10.60
N PRO A 296 17.25 -16.89 9.84
CA PRO A 296 18.64 -16.91 10.29
C PRO A 296 19.14 -15.50 10.66
N ALA A 297 20.12 -15.47 11.56
CA ALA A 297 20.84 -14.24 11.93
C ALA A 297 21.80 -13.78 10.83
#